data_AF-A0A939X282-F1
#
_entry.id   AF-A0A939X282-F1
#
_cell.length_a   1.000
_cell.length_b   1.000
_cell.length_c   1.000
_cell.angle_alpha   90.00
_cell.angle_beta   90.00
_cell.angle_gamma   90.00
#
_symmetry.space_group_name_H-M   'P 1'
#
loop_
_entity.id
_entity.type
_entity.pdbx_description
1 polymer ?
#
loop_
_entity_poly.entity_id
_entity_poly.type
_entity_poly.pdbx_seq_one_letter_code
_entity_poly.pdbx_strand_id
1 'polypeptide(L)'
;MNTALNNFNTLLATTKIGIFFISFAVLLFILMLFVLCFRFGKKIGTIEAEKNQEKLLEEARIDAVRRSRSVLNGQLVEQVAPFLPNFPCNPADCRFIGKPLDFIAFAGLEEHDNVDEILFIEVKTNSSQLSQRERSLKEAVEKKKIRWVEFRVKN
;
A
#
# COMPACT_ATOMS: atom_id res chain seq x y z
N MET A 1 44.55 80.21 8.96
CA MET A 1 43.26 79.55 9.28
C MET A 1 42.82 78.55 8.20
N ASN A 2 42.88 78.89 6.90
CA ASN A 2 42.48 77.98 5.80
C ASN A 2 43.26 76.66 5.69
N THR A 3 44.59 76.64 5.91
CA THR A 3 45.40 75.42 5.74
C THR A 3 45.13 74.36 6.80
N ALA A 4 44.91 74.76 8.06
CA ALA A 4 44.56 73.84 9.14
C ALA A 4 43.14 73.24 8.95
N LEU A 5 42.19 74.06 8.48
CA LEU A 5 40.83 73.61 8.16
C LEU A 5 40.82 72.60 6.98
N ASN A 6 41.65 72.85 5.96
CA ASN A 6 41.82 71.93 4.83
C ASN A 6 42.48 70.59 5.23
N ASN A 7 43.47 70.63 6.12
CA ASN A 7 44.13 69.42 6.64
C ASN A 7 43.19 68.58 7.53
N PHE A 8 42.33 69.24 8.32
CA PHE A 8 41.33 68.54 9.14
C PHE A 8 40.22 67.91 8.28
N ASN A 9 39.74 68.62 7.25
CA ASN A 9 38.74 68.09 6.32
C ASN A 9 39.28 66.93 5.48
N THR A 10 40.56 66.97 5.07
CA THR A 10 41.22 65.86 4.36
C THR A 10 41.43 64.65 5.27
N LEU A 11 41.83 64.85 6.53
CA LEU A 11 41.92 63.78 7.52
C LEU A 11 40.54 63.12 7.76
N LEU A 12 39.49 63.92 7.96
CA LEU A 12 38.11 63.41 8.10
C LEU A 12 37.61 62.69 6.84
N ALA A 13 38.00 63.13 5.65
CA ALA A 13 37.65 62.45 4.40
C ALA A 13 38.32 61.08 4.31
N THR A 14 39.63 60.98 4.62
CA THR A 14 40.36 59.69 4.58
C THR A 14 39.83 58.65 5.56
N THR A 15 39.44 59.06 6.79
CA THR A 15 38.86 58.14 7.78
C THR A 15 37.46 57.66 7.37
N LYS A 16 36.63 58.54 6.81
CA LYS A 16 35.30 58.16 6.26
C LYS A 16 35.43 57.15 5.12
N ILE A 17 36.41 57.35 4.22
CA ILE A 17 36.70 56.41 3.13
C ILE A 17 37.11 55.04 3.69
N GLY A 18 37.99 55.01 4.69
CA GLY A 18 38.40 53.76 5.36
C GLY A 18 37.23 53.01 6.01
N ILE A 19 36.37 53.72 6.75
CA ILE A 19 35.17 53.13 7.39
C ILE A 19 34.22 52.56 6.33
N PHE A 20 34.03 53.25 5.20
CA PHE A 20 33.21 52.76 4.10
C PHE A 20 33.74 51.45 3.50
N PHE A 21 35.05 51.32 3.30
CA PHE A 21 35.63 50.07 2.81
C PHE A 21 35.49 48.92 3.82
N ILE A 22 35.65 49.21 5.11
CA ILE A 22 35.47 48.21 6.18
C ILE A 22 34.00 47.74 6.24
N SER A 23 33.04 48.65 6.21
CA SER A 23 31.62 48.27 6.26
C SER A 23 31.20 47.48 5.03
N PHE A 24 31.72 47.84 3.85
CA PHE A 24 31.50 47.09 2.62
C PHE A 24 32.09 45.68 2.68
N ALA A 25 33.32 45.53 3.21
CA ALA A 25 33.95 44.22 3.39
C ALA A 25 33.15 43.34 4.38
N VAL A 26 32.65 43.91 5.48
CA VAL A 26 31.80 43.21 6.45
C VAL A 26 30.49 42.75 5.80
N LEU A 27 29.86 43.60 4.99
CA LEU A 27 28.63 43.25 4.28
C LEU A 27 28.84 42.06 3.33
N LEU A 28 29.93 42.06 2.56
CA LEU A 28 30.28 40.96 1.66
C LEU A 28 30.55 39.66 2.43
N PHE A 29 31.21 39.76 3.59
CA PHE A 29 31.46 38.61 4.44
C PHE A 29 30.15 38.01 5.00
N ILE A 30 29.22 38.85 5.46
CA ILE A 30 27.89 38.41 5.92
C ILE A 30 27.11 37.74 4.77
N LEU A 31 27.13 38.34 3.58
CA LEU A 31 26.48 37.76 2.40
C LEU A 31 27.08 36.40 2.04
N MET A 32 28.41 36.28 2.08
CA MET A 32 29.12 35.01 1.87
C MET A 32 28.67 33.95 2.88
N LEU A 33 28.62 34.29 4.18
CA LEU A 33 28.15 33.37 5.22
C LEU A 33 26.68 32.96 5.00
N PHE A 34 25.82 33.91 4.65
CA PHE A 34 24.41 33.63 4.36
C PHE A 34 24.26 32.62 3.21
N VAL A 35 25.00 32.81 2.11
CA VAL A 35 24.98 31.89 0.96
C VAL A 35 25.49 30.51 1.37
N LEU A 36 26.57 30.43 2.15
CA LEU A 36 27.09 29.16 2.66
C LEU A 36 26.07 28.44 3.53
N CYS A 37 25.48 29.11 4.52
CA CYS A 37 24.44 28.54 5.39
C CYS A 37 23.25 28.03 4.57
N PHE A 38 22.78 28.80 3.58
CA PHE A 38 21.69 28.37 2.70
C PHE A 38 22.06 27.13 1.88
N ARG A 39 23.29 27.06 1.34
CA ARG A 39 23.79 25.89 0.60
C ARG A 39 23.86 24.65 1.49
N PHE A 40 24.35 24.79 2.71
CA PHE A 40 24.43 23.69 3.68
C PHE A 40 23.03 23.21 4.10
N GLY A 41 22.12 24.14 4.41
CA GLY A 41 20.74 23.82 4.76
C GLY A 41 20.02 23.02 3.68
N LYS A 42 20.13 23.44 2.40
CA LYS A 42 19.54 22.69 1.28
C LYS A 42 20.13 21.28 1.16
N LYS A 43 21.46 21.12 1.27
CA LYS A 43 22.11 19.80 1.16
C LYS A 43 21.69 18.85 2.29
N ILE A 44 21.60 19.33 3.52
CA ILE A 44 21.15 18.52 4.66
C ILE A 44 19.68 18.12 4.47
N GLY A 45 18.83 19.07 4.05
CA GLY A 45 17.42 18.82 3.78
C GLY A 45 17.17 17.78 2.69
N THR A 46 17.93 17.81 1.59
CA THR A 46 17.77 16.81 0.51
C THR A 46 18.19 15.41 0.94
N ILE A 47 19.29 15.27 1.67
CA ILE A 47 19.76 13.95 2.16
C ILE A 47 18.76 13.34 3.15
N GLU A 48 18.22 14.15 4.05
CA GLU A 48 17.22 13.69 5.01
C GLU A 48 15.90 13.31 4.32
N ALA A 49 15.48 14.11 3.33
CA ALA A 49 14.31 13.81 2.51
C ALA A 49 14.50 12.51 1.70
N GLU A 50 15.67 12.29 1.09
CA GLU A 50 16.01 11.07 0.36
C GLU A 50 15.93 9.83 1.27
N LYS A 51 16.53 9.90 2.47
CA LYS A 51 16.49 8.80 3.44
C LYS A 51 15.07 8.49 3.92
N ASN A 52 14.27 9.51 4.21
CA ASN A 52 12.88 9.30 4.61
C ASN A 52 12.05 8.73 3.46
N GLN A 53 12.27 9.19 2.23
CA GLN A 53 11.60 8.63 1.07
C GLN A 53 11.97 7.17 0.85
N GLU A 54 13.26 6.81 0.99
CA GLU A 54 13.73 5.42 0.90
C GLU A 54 13.05 4.53 1.95
N LYS A 55 12.97 4.98 3.21
CA LYS A 55 12.26 4.25 4.27
C LYS A 55 10.78 4.06 3.95
N LEU A 56 10.09 5.12 3.52
CA LEU A 56 8.67 5.04 3.16
C LEU A 56 8.43 4.09 1.99
N LEU A 57 9.31 4.10 0.99
CA LEU A 57 9.25 3.17 -0.14
C LEU A 57 9.47 1.72 0.31
N GLU A 58 10.41 1.48 1.20
CA GLU A 58 10.68 0.14 1.73
C GLU A 58 9.51 -0.37 2.59
N GLU A 59 8.97 0.47 3.48
CA GLU A 59 7.77 0.14 4.27
C GLU A 59 6.58 -0.18 3.36
N ALA A 60 6.33 0.65 2.34
CA ALA A 60 5.27 0.43 1.37
C ALA A 60 5.47 -0.87 0.59
N ARG A 61 6.73 -1.21 0.24
CA ARG A 61 7.08 -2.46 -0.44
C ARG A 61 6.82 -3.68 0.43
N ILE A 62 7.26 -3.65 1.69
CA ILE A 62 7.04 -4.72 2.66
C ILE A 62 5.54 -4.95 2.87
N ASP A 63 4.79 -3.87 3.06
CA ASP A 63 3.35 -3.91 3.24
C ASP A 63 2.61 -4.45 2.01
N ALA A 64 3.00 -4.02 0.80
CA ALA A 64 2.46 -4.53 -0.46
C ALA A 64 2.69 -6.05 -0.60
N VAL A 65 3.91 -6.53 -0.31
CA VAL A 65 4.22 -7.97 -0.33
C VAL A 65 3.39 -8.73 0.70
N ARG A 66 3.25 -8.19 1.92
CA ARG A 66 2.44 -8.80 2.98
C ARG A 66 0.97 -8.94 2.57
N ARG A 67 0.37 -7.88 2.02
CA ARG A 67 -1.02 -7.91 1.52
C ARG A 67 -1.18 -8.91 0.40
N SER A 68 -0.26 -8.89 -0.57
CA SER A 68 -0.29 -9.83 -1.71
C SER A 68 -0.24 -11.28 -1.24
N ARG A 69 0.67 -11.62 -0.32
CA ARG A 69 0.73 -12.97 0.27
C ARG A 69 -0.55 -13.36 0.98
N SER A 70 -1.17 -12.45 1.74
CA SER A 70 -2.44 -12.73 2.40
C SER A 70 -3.57 -13.05 1.41
N VAL A 71 -3.64 -12.30 0.30
CA VAL A 71 -4.64 -12.54 -0.76
C VAL A 71 -4.37 -13.85 -1.47
N LEU A 72 -3.13 -14.10 -1.89
CA LEU A 72 -2.74 -15.33 -2.58
C LEU A 72 -2.98 -16.56 -1.71
N ASN A 73 -2.63 -16.51 -0.42
CA ASN A 73 -2.90 -17.59 0.50
C ASN A 73 -4.40 -17.86 0.65
N GLY A 74 -5.23 -16.81 0.72
CA GLY A 74 -6.69 -16.97 0.74
C GLY A 74 -7.19 -17.71 -0.50
N GLN A 75 -6.76 -17.28 -1.69
CA GLN A 75 -7.13 -17.91 -2.96
C GLN A 75 -6.63 -19.36 -3.06
N LEU A 76 -5.42 -19.64 -2.62
CA LEU A 76 -4.88 -21.00 -2.60
C LEU A 76 -5.67 -21.91 -1.66
N VAL A 77 -6.01 -21.43 -0.45
CA VAL A 77 -6.85 -22.17 0.49
C VAL A 77 -8.22 -22.47 -0.10
N GLU A 78 -8.85 -21.52 -0.80
CA GLU A 78 -10.09 -21.78 -1.52
C GLU A 78 -9.93 -22.93 -2.52
N GLN A 79 -8.84 -22.99 -3.30
CA GLN A 79 -8.64 -24.05 -4.30
C GLN A 79 -8.34 -25.43 -3.70
N VAL A 80 -7.55 -25.49 -2.61
CA VAL A 80 -7.12 -26.76 -2.00
C VAL A 80 -8.04 -27.23 -0.88
N ALA A 81 -9.09 -26.46 -0.56
CA ALA A 81 -10.01 -26.74 0.53
C ALA A 81 -10.53 -28.18 0.60
N PRO A 82 -10.88 -28.85 -0.54
CA PRO A 82 -11.36 -30.23 -0.50
C PRO A 82 -10.39 -31.20 0.17
N PHE A 83 -9.08 -30.94 0.11
CA PHE A 83 -8.04 -31.80 0.67
C PHE A 83 -7.67 -31.45 2.12
N LEU A 84 -8.32 -30.44 2.71
CA LEU A 84 -8.07 -30.04 4.09
C LEU A 84 -8.81 -30.96 5.09
N PRO A 85 -8.28 -31.12 6.31
CA PRO A 85 -8.97 -31.86 7.36
C PRO A 85 -10.37 -31.30 7.61
N ASN A 86 -11.34 -32.18 7.82
CA ASN A 86 -12.75 -31.86 8.10
C ASN A 86 -13.50 -31.13 6.97
N PHE A 87 -13.02 -31.20 5.72
CA PHE A 87 -13.87 -30.83 4.59
C PHE A 87 -15.13 -31.72 4.57
N PRO A 88 -16.33 -31.19 4.29
CA PRO A 88 -17.59 -31.87 4.60
C PRO A 88 -17.94 -33.04 3.68
N CYS A 89 -17.11 -33.37 2.70
CA CYS A 89 -17.34 -34.47 1.75
C CYS A 89 -16.02 -34.99 1.18
N ASN A 90 -16.10 -36.08 0.42
CA ASN A 90 -14.97 -36.61 -0.32
C ASN A 90 -14.51 -35.59 -1.39
N PRO A 91 -13.19 -35.34 -1.53
CA PRO A 91 -12.66 -34.52 -2.61
C PRO A 91 -13.13 -34.96 -4.02
N ALA A 92 -13.33 -36.25 -4.26
CA ALA A 92 -13.77 -36.82 -5.54
C ALA A 92 -15.20 -36.39 -5.91
N ASP A 93 -16.05 -36.14 -4.91
CA ASP A 93 -17.45 -35.71 -5.06
C ASP A 93 -17.58 -34.19 -5.27
N CYS A 94 -16.49 -33.45 -5.07
CA CYS A 94 -16.49 -32.00 -5.05
C CYS A 94 -16.17 -31.41 -6.45
N ARG A 95 -16.88 -30.35 -6.84
CA ARG A 95 -16.66 -29.62 -8.09
C ARG A 95 -16.45 -28.15 -7.79
N PHE A 96 -15.32 -27.62 -8.26
CA PHE A 96 -15.01 -26.20 -8.16
C PHE A 96 -15.88 -25.39 -9.13
N ILE A 97 -16.46 -24.30 -8.64
CA ILE A 97 -17.31 -23.36 -9.39
C ILE A 97 -16.70 -21.95 -9.37
N GLY A 98 -16.31 -21.46 -8.19
CA GLY A 98 -15.82 -20.08 -7.97
C GLY A 98 -16.93 -19.06 -7.70
N LYS A 99 -16.59 -17.78 -7.58
CA LYS A 99 -17.55 -16.77 -7.08
C LYS A 99 -18.85 -16.69 -7.90
N PRO A 100 -20.04 -16.63 -7.25
CA PRO A 100 -20.27 -16.35 -5.82
C PRO A 100 -20.34 -17.59 -4.89
N LEU A 101 -19.91 -18.77 -5.33
CA LEU A 101 -19.92 -20.01 -4.53
C LEU A 101 -18.73 -20.90 -4.90
N ASP A 102 -17.79 -21.13 -3.99
CA ASP A 102 -16.54 -21.83 -4.34
C ASP A 102 -16.75 -23.26 -4.86
N PHE A 103 -17.60 -24.08 -4.23
CA PHE A 103 -17.81 -25.48 -4.62
C PHE A 103 -19.28 -25.93 -4.56
N ILE A 104 -19.58 -26.93 -5.39
CA ILE A 104 -20.74 -27.81 -5.23
C ILE A 104 -20.22 -29.23 -5.06
N ALA A 105 -20.68 -29.94 -4.04
CA ALA A 105 -20.36 -31.35 -3.86
C ALA A 105 -21.60 -32.23 -3.93
N PHE A 106 -21.42 -33.43 -4.49
CA PHE A 106 -22.45 -34.45 -4.62
C PHE A 106 -22.11 -35.61 -3.70
N ALA A 107 -22.25 -35.37 -2.38
CA ALA A 107 -21.73 -36.26 -1.35
C ALA A 107 -22.37 -37.65 -1.44
N GLY A 108 -21.53 -38.69 -1.33
CA GLY A 108 -21.93 -40.10 -1.37
C GLY A 108 -21.73 -40.76 -2.74
N LEU A 109 -21.37 -40.02 -3.79
CA LEU A 109 -21.13 -40.63 -5.11
C LEU A 109 -19.94 -41.58 -5.06
N GLU A 110 -18.81 -41.15 -4.49
CA GLU A 110 -17.61 -41.99 -4.41
C GLU A 110 -17.81 -43.18 -3.46
N GLU A 111 -18.46 -42.98 -2.29
CA GLU A 111 -18.62 -44.03 -1.30
C GLU A 111 -19.76 -45.01 -1.59
N HIS A 112 -20.88 -44.52 -2.13
CA HIS A 112 -22.16 -45.24 -2.20
C HIS A 112 -22.74 -45.36 -3.61
N ASP A 113 -22.07 -44.81 -4.64
CA ASP A 113 -22.58 -44.75 -6.03
C ASP A 113 -23.96 -44.06 -6.13
N ASN A 114 -24.27 -43.17 -5.18
CA ASN A 114 -25.51 -42.41 -5.12
C ASN A 114 -25.28 -41.02 -4.49
N VAL A 115 -26.05 -40.02 -4.92
CA VAL A 115 -26.02 -38.70 -4.29
C VAL A 115 -26.90 -38.70 -3.05
N ASP A 116 -26.30 -38.64 -1.87
CA ASP A 116 -27.01 -38.54 -0.59
C ASP A 116 -27.38 -37.09 -0.28
N GLU A 117 -26.47 -36.15 -0.56
CA GLU A 117 -26.66 -34.73 -0.33
C GLU A 117 -25.94 -33.88 -1.39
N ILE A 118 -26.58 -32.77 -1.81
CA ILE A 118 -25.92 -31.74 -2.62
C ILE A 118 -25.50 -30.60 -1.69
N LEU A 119 -24.20 -30.42 -1.53
CA LEU A 119 -23.61 -29.39 -0.67
C LEU A 119 -23.24 -28.16 -1.51
N PHE A 120 -23.70 -26.99 -1.08
CA PHE A 120 -23.24 -25.69 -1.58
C PHE A 120 -22.21 -25.14 -0.60
N ILE A 121 -20.94 -25.11 -0.99
CA ILE A 121 -19.82 -24.84 -0.07
C ILE A 121 -19.12 -23.54 -0.49
N GLU A 122 -19.14 -22.54 0.39
CA GLU A 122 -18.29 -21.35 0.31
C GLU A 122 -17.17 -21.49 1.33
N VAL A 123 -15.93 -21.36 0.89
CA VAL A 123 -14.75 -21.46 1.76
C VAL A 123 -14.42 -20.09 2.31
N LYS A 124 -14.19 -20.02 3.62
CA LYS A 124 -13.79 -18.79 4.31
C LYS A 124 -12.50 -19.04 5.07
N THR A 125 -11.60 -18.07 4.99
CA THR A 125 -10.32 -18.09 5.71
C THR A 125 -10.33 -17.07 6.82
N ASN A 126 -9.86 -17.44 8.01
CA ASN A 126 -9.79 -16.55 9.17
C ASN A 126 -11.15 -15.92 9.52
N SER A 127 -11.19 -14.61 9.75
CA SER A 127 -12.38 -13.84 10.11
C SER A 127 -13.19 -13.31 8.91
N SER A 128 -12.93 -13.84 7.69
CA SER A 128 -13.63 -13.38 6.48
C SER A 128 -15.14 -13.66 6.57
N GLN A 129 -15.94 -12.62 6.33
CA GLN A 129 -17.39 -12.70 6.35
C GLN A 129 -17.94 -12.99 4.95
N LEU A 130 -19.18 -13.50 4.88
CA LEU A 130 -19.88 -13.65 3.60
C LEU A 130 -20.05 -12.28 2.92
N SER A 131 -19.86 -12.19 1.61
CA SER A 131 -20.23 -11.04 0.80
C SER A 131 -21.76 -10.93 0.67
N GLN A 132 -22.26 -9.78 0.19
CA GLN A 132 -23.70 -9.63 -0.04
C GLN A 132 -24.25 -10.65 -1.05
N ARG A 133 -23.46 -10.99 -2.07
CA ARG A 133 -23.84 -11.98 -3.10
C ARG A 133 -23.87 -13.39 -2.51
N GLU A 134 -22.87 -13.75 -1.71
CA GLU A 134 -22.82 -15.04 -1.01
C GLU A 134 -23.95 -15.18 0.01
N ARG A 135 -24.27 -14.11 0.78
CA ARG A 135 -25.43 -14.10 1.67
C ARG A 135 -26.72 -14.35 0.93
N SER A 136 -26.92 -13.67 -0.21
CA SER A 136 -28.09 -13.88 -1.04
C SER A 136 -28.19 -15.32 -1.57
N LEU A 137 -27.07 -15.96 -1.89
CA LEU A 137 -27.02 -17.36 -2.32
C LEU A 137 -27.34 -18.31 -1.16
N LYS A 138 -26.71 -18.11 0.01
CA LYS A 138 -27.00 -18.84 1.23
C LYS A 138 -28.50 -18.78 1.56
N GLU A 139 -29.11 -17.60 1.51
CA GLU A 139 -30.54 -17.46 1.75
C GLU A 139 -31.40 -18.20 0.72
N ALA A 140 -30.99 -18.24 -0.55
CA ALA A 140 -31.71 -18.99 -1.57
C ALA A 140 -31.69 -20.50 -1.28
N VAL A 141 -30.54 -21.02 -0.84
CA VAL A 141 -30.36 -22.41 -0.41
C VAL A 141 -31.22 -22.71 0.83
N GLU A 142 -31.11 -21.90 1.89
CA GLU A 142 -31.87 -22.08 3.13
C GLU A 142 -33.38 -22.00 2.93
N LYS A 143 -33.84 -21.13 2.02
CA LYS A 143 -35.25 -21.00 1.63
C LYS A 143 -35.68 -22.06 0.60
N LYS A 144 -34.85 -23.07 0.32
CA LYS A 144 -35.09 -24.17 -0.63
C LYS A 144 -35.47 -23.68 -2.04
N LYS A 145 -34.93 -22.55 -2.48
CA LYS A 145 -35.14 -22.00 -3.84
C LYS A 145 -34.24 -22.67 -4.86
N ILE A 146 -34.20 -24.00 -4.84
CA ILE A 146 -33.38 -24.85 -5.72
C ILE A 146 -34.34 -25.73 -6.51
N ARG A 147 -34.12 -25.84 -7.82
CA ARG A 147 -34.95 -26.68 -8.70
C ARG A 147 -34.10 -27.40 -9.74
N TRP A 148 -34.53 -28.59 -10.12
CA TRP A 148 -34.01 -29.32 -11.26
C TRP A 148 -34.56 -28.71 -12.57
N VAL A 149 -33.70 -28.51 -13.56
CA VAL A 149 -34.10 -28.04 -14.90
C VAL A 149 -33.32 -28.83 -15.94
N GLU A 150 -34.04 -29.58 -16.79
CA GLU A 150 -33.47 -30.18 -17.98
C GLU A 150 -33.63 -29.23 -19.16
N PHE A 151 -32.52 -28.77 -19.73
CA PHE A 151 -32.51 -27.98 -20.96
C PHE A 151 -31.78 -28.77 -22.04
N ARG A 152 -32.49 -29.11 -23.13
CA ARG A 152 -31.93 -29.89 -24.23
C ARG A 152 -31.62 -28.95 -25.39
N VAL A 153 -30.35 -28.87 -25.75
CA VAL A 153 -29.92 -28.19 -26.98
C VAL A 153 -30.15 -29.15 -28.15
N LYS A 154 -30.90 -28.72 -29.16
CA LYS A 154 -30.96 -29.44 -30.44
C LYS A 154 -29.74 -29.03 -31.25
N ASN A 155 -28.90 -30.00 -31.57
CA ASN A 155 -27.87 -29.86 -32.62
C ASN A 155 -28.51 -30.06 -33.99
#